data_AF-A0A699YU60-F1
#
_entry.id   AF-A0A699YU60-F1
#
_cell.length_a   1.000
_cell.length_b   1.000
_cell.length_c   1.000
_cell.angle_alpha   90.00
_cell.angle_beta   90.00
_cell.angle_gamma   90.00
#
_symmetry.space_group_name_H-M   'P 1'
#
loop_
_entity.id
_entity.type
_entity.pdbx_description
1 polymer ?
#
loop_
_entity_poly.entity_id
_entity_poly.type
_entity_poly.pdbx_seq_one_letter_code
_entity_poly.pdbx_strand_id
1 'polypeptide(L)'
;MKKMVVILTGDEAQIDQLLAAFPGLQSRFSERLHFPDFSCKDACSLLRKQVETKHGLELDPQALTGLPDLMQQLIAAPGWCNGWDVNAWANRVWATWSLRATVEQ
;
A
#
# COMPACT_ATOMS: atom_id res chain seq x y z
N MET A 1 -4.12 37.22 7.08
CA MET A 1 -4.17 36.08 8.03
C MET A 1 -3.80 34.80 7.30
N LYS A 2 -2.88 33.99 7.84
CA LYS A 2 -2.56 32.65 7.28
C LYS A 2 -3.54 31.62 7.87
N LYS A 3 -4.12 30.76 7.02
CA LYS A 3 -4.93 29.61 7.44
C LYS A 3 -4.00 28.43 7.70
N MET A 4 -4.24 27.68 8.78
CA MET A 4 -3.48 26.47 9.15
C MET A 4 -4.41 25.27 9.10
N VAL A 5 -3.92 24.17 8.55
CA VAL A 5 -4.56 22.86 8.60
C VAL A 5 -3.61 21.92 9.33
N VAL A 6 -4.14 21.12 10.25
CA VAL A 6 -3.39 20.12 11.01
C VAL A 6 -3.99 18.76 10.69
N ILE A 7 -3.15 17.80 10.29
CA ILE A 7 -3.54 16.42 10.01
C ILE A 7 -2.91 15.52 11.07
N LEU A 8 -3.75 14.76 11.76
CA LEU A 8 -3.32 13.71 12.68
C LEU A 8 -3.46 12.36 11.96
N THR A 9 -2.41 11.54 11.98
CA THR A 9 -2.38 10.25 11.29
C THR A 9 -1.67 9.22 12.17
N GLY A 10 -2.07 7.96 12.05
CA GLY A 10 -1.66 6.87 12.92
C GLY A 10 -2.75 5.80 13.02
N ASP A 11 -2.50 4.83 13.88
CA ASP A 11 -3.46 3.79 14.22
C ASP A 11 -4.71 4.38 14.89
N GLU A 12 -5.90 3.90 14.51
CA GLU A 12 -7.19 4.46 14.95
C GLU A 12 -7.35 4.38 16.47
N ALA A 13 -7.01 3.25 17.09
CA ALA A 13 -7.13 3.07 18.53
C ALA A 13 -6.15 3.98 19.29
N GLN A 14 -4.92 4.15 18.78
CA GLN A 14 -3.94 5.06 19.37
C GLN A 14 -4.37 6.53 19.25
N ILE A 15 -4.94 6.93 18.12
CA ILE A 15 -5.50 8.27 17.93
C ILE A 15 -6.66 8.50 18.90
N ASP A 16 -7.59 7.56 19.01
CA ASP A 16 -8.72 7.71 19.91
C ASP A 16 -8.30 7.77 21.38
N GLN A 17 -7.31 6.96 21.79
CA GLN A 17 -6.70 7.05 23.12
C GLN A 17 -6.07 8.43 23.36
N LEU A 18 -5.34 8.97 22.38
CA LEU A 18 -4.73 10.30 22.46
C LEU A 18 -5.79 11.40 22.59
N LEU A 19 -6.85 11.36 21.77
CA LEU A 19 -7.91 12.37 21.79
C LEU A 19 -8.74 12.30 23.06
N ALA A 20 -8.99 11.10 23.60
CA ALA A 20 -9.69 10.91 24.86
C ALA A 20 -8.91 11.51 26.06
N ALA A 21 -7.58 11.51 26.01
CA ALA A 21 -6.74 12.12 27.05
C ALA A 21 -6.80 13.66 27.05
N PHE A 22 -7.21 14.30 25.94
CA PHE A 22 -7.25 15.76 25.80
C PHE A 22 -8.56 16.25 25.14
N PRO A 23 -9.66 16.39 25.89
CA PRO A 23 -10.98 16.75 25.34
C PRO A 23 -11.00 18.05 24.52
N GLY A 24 -10.20 19.05 24.92
CA GLY A 24 -10.07 20.32 24.20
C GLY A 24 -9.31 20.22 22.87
N LEU A 25 -8.58 19.12 22.65
CA LEU A 25 -7.94 18.79 21.37
C LEU A 25 -8.91 18.03 20.47
N GLN A 26 -9.70 17.11 21.02
CA GLN A 26 -10.71 16.34 20.28
C GLN A 26 -11.69 17.25 19.53
N SER A 27 -12.14 18.35 20.13
CA SER A 27 -13.06 19.30 19.49
C SER A 27 -12.48 20.02 18.26
N ARG A 28 -11.15 19.97 18.06
CA ARG A 28 -10.45 20.59 16.92
C ARG A 28 -10.32 19.67 15.71
N PHE A 29 -10.59 18.37 15.87
CA PHE A 29 -10.57 17.38 14.79
C PHE A 29 -12.00 16.96 14.43
N SER A 30 -12.68 17.80 13.66
CA SER A 30 -14.08 17.60 13.24
C SER A 30 -14.24 16.64 12.06
N GLU A 31 -13.18 16.38 11.31
CA GLU A 31 -13.18 15.48 10.15
C GLU A 31 -12.31 14.25 10.44
N ARG A 32 -12.85 13.08 10.10
CA ARG A 32 -12.13 11.80 10.17
C ARG A 32 -12.22 11.11 8.83
N LEU A 33 -11.06 10.69 8.31
CA LEU A 33 -10.94 9.90 7.10
C LEU A 33 -10.37 8.54 7.50
N HIS A 34 -11.15 7.49 7.35
CA HIS A 34 -10.70 6.12 7.59
C HIS A 34 -10.12 5.55 6.28
N PHE A 35 -8.90 5.01 6.37
CA PHE A 35 -8.20 4.37 5.26
C PHE A 35 -8.12 2.86 5.55
N PRO A 36 -9.02 2.05 4.98
CA PRO A 36 -8.98 0.61 5.20
C PRO A 36 -7.77 -0.01 4.51
N ASP A 37 -7.35 -1.17 5.01
CA ASP A 37 -6.35 -1.99 4.33
C ASP A 37 -6.82 -2.37 2.92
N PHE A 38 -5.86 -2.57 2.04
CA PHE A 38 -6.13 -2.98 0.67
C PHE A 38 -6.80 -4.34 0.62
N SER A 39 -7.85 -4.43 -0.19
CA SER A 39 -8.34 -5.74 -0.60
C SER A 39 -7.31 -6.43 -1.49
N CYS A 40 -7.45 -7.75 -1.66
CA CYS A 40 -6.66 -8.49 -2.63
C CYS A 40 -6.73 -7.85 -4.04
N LYS A 41 -7.90 -7.33 -4.43
CA LYS A 41 -8.10 -6.66 -5.71
C LYS A 41 -7.33 -5.34 -5.80
N ASP A 42 -7.30 -4.56 -4.73
CA ASP A 42 -6.58 -3.30 -4.68
C ASP A 42 -5.06 -3.53 -4.73
N ALA A 43 -4.57 -4.52 -3.98
CA ALA A 43 -3.16 -4.93 -4.00
C ALA A 43 -2.72 -5.42 -5.40
N CYS A 44 -3.52 -6.29 -6.05
CA CYS A 44 -3.28 -6.71 -7.43
C CYS A 44 -3.24 -5.53 -8.40
N SER A 45 -4.20 -4.61 -8.29
CA SER A 45 -4.31 -3.45 -9.17
C SER A 45 -3.14 -2.50 -8.99
N LEU A 46 -2.71 -2.28 -7.74
CA LEU A 46 -1.56 -1.45 -7.43
C LEU A 46 -0.27 -2.05 -7.97
N LEU A 47 -0.05 -3.36 -7.80
CA LEU A 47 1.15 -4.02 -8.32
C LEU A 47 1.22 -3.90 -9.84
N ARG A 48 0.12 -4.23 -10.56
CA ARG A 48 0.05 -4.11 -12.02
C ARG A 48 0.37 -2.69 -12.46
N LYS A 49 -0.28 -1.70 -11.84
CA LYS A 49 -0.07 -0.28 -12.16
C LYS A 49 1.36 0.15 -11.91
N GLN A 50 2.00 -0.30 -10.83
CA GLN A 50 3.40 0.05 -10.54
C GLN A 50 4.36 -0.56 -11.54
N VAL A 51 4.17 -1.84 -11.92
CA VAL A 51 5.00 -2.51 -12.93
C VAL A 51 4.88 -1.78 -14.28
N GLU A 52 3.66 -1.45 -14.70
CA GLU A 52 3.39 -0.71 -15.92
C GLU A 52 4.01 0.71 -15.89
N THR A 53 3.69 1.49 -14.87
CA THR A 53 4.08 2.92 -14.83
C THR A 53 5.55 3.16 -14.52
N LYS A 54 6.20 2.30 -13.73
CA LYS A 54 7.61 2.48 -13.34
C LYS A 54 8.59 1.82 -14.30
N HIS A 55 8.19 0.71 -14.93
CA HIS A 55 9.08 -0.11 -15.73
C HIS A 55 8.64 -0.27 -17.19
N GLY A 56 7.45 0.21 -17.56
CA GLY A 56 6.92 0.06 -18.92
C GLY A 56 6.63 -1.39 -19.27
N LEU A 57 6.40 -2.25 -18.27
CA LEU A 57 6.18 -3.68 -18.45
C LEU A 57 4.72 -4.04 -18.24
N GLU A 58 4.25 -5.01 -19.03
CA GLU A 58 2.97 -5.68 -18.79
C GLU A 58 3.21 -7.06 -18.19
N LEU A 59 2.33 -7.47 -17.27
CA LEU A 59 2.38 -8.80 -16.69
C LEU A 59 1.82 -9.82 -17.67
N ASP A 60 2.56 -10.92 -17.87
CA ASP A 60 2.12 -12.05 -18.67
C ASP A 60 0.76 -12.60 -18.19
N PRO A 61 -0.14 -13.05 -19.10
CA PRO A 61 -1.44 -13.61 -18.72
C PRO A 61 -1.36 -14.74 -17.68
N GLN A 62 -0.35 -15.60 -17.74
CA GLN A 62 -0.14 -16.66 -16.77
C GLN A 62 0.25 -16.10 -15.40
N ALA A 63 1.07 -15.05 -15.36
CA ALA A 63 1.43 -14.34 -14.13
C ALA A 63 0.20 -13.65 -13.50
N LEU A 64 -0.71 -13.13 -14.33
CA LEU A 64 -1.95 -12.52 -13.86
C LEU A 64 -2.89 -13.52 -13.18
N THR A 65 -2.92 -14.77 -13.63
CA THR A 65 -3.73 -15.83 -13.00
C THR A 65 -3.26 -16.16 -11.59
N GLY A 66 -1.94 -16.17 -11.35
CA GLY A 66 -1.36 -16.46 -10.02
C GLY A 66 -1.22 -15.25 -9.09
N LEU A 67 -1.43 -14.03 -9.59
CA LEU A 67 -1.27 -12.80 -8.81
C LEU A 67 -2.18 -12.72 -7.57
N PRO A 68 -3.47 -13.12 -7.62
CA PRO A 68 -4.33 -13.08 -6.43
C PRO A 68 -3.81 -13.93 -5.28
N ASP A 69 -3.31 -15.13 -5.56
CA ASP A 69 -2.80 -16.04 -4.53
C ASP A 69 -1.55 -15.46 -3.85
N LEU A 70 -0.64 -14.86 -4.64
CA LEU A 70 0.53 -14.15 -4.11
C LEU A 70 0.11 -12.95 -3.23
N MET A 71 -0.86 -12.16 -3.69
CA MET A 71 -1.34 -11.00 -2.92
C MET A 71 -2.04 -11.42 -1.63
N GLN A 72 -2.79 -12.53 -1.62
CA GLN A 72 -3.41 -13.05 -0.40
C GLN A 72 -2.37 -13.50 0.62
N GLN A 73 -1.31 -14.18 0.19
CA GLN A 73 -0.20 -14.56 1.07
C GLN A 73 0.49 -13.34 1.65
N LEU A 74 0.66 -12.29 0.85
CA LEU A 74 1.29 -11.05 1.27
C LEU A 74 0.42 -10.27 2.28
N ILE A 75 -0.90 -10.18 2.04
CA ILE A 75 -1.85 -9.55 2.96
C ILE A 75 -1.92 -10.31 4.29
N ALA A 76 -1.84 -11.64 4.25
CA ALA A 76 -1.85 -12.48 5.45
C ALA A 76 -0.51 -12.46 6.21
N ALA A 77 0.54 -11.84 5.67
CA ALA A 77 1.85 -11.83 6.29
C ALA A 77 1.86 -10.94 7.56
N PRO A 78 2.58 -11.34 8.62
CA PRO A 78 2.76 -10.50 9.78
C PRO A 78 3.42 -9.17 9.41
N GLY A 79 2.83 -8.07 9.87
CA GLY A 79 3.37 -6.73 9.60
C GLY A 79 3.04 -6.17 8.22
N TRP A 80 2.00 -6.70 7.56
CA TRP A 80 1.45 -6.12 6.32
C TRP A 80 1.30 -4.58 6.42
N CYS A 81 1.90 -3.88 5.46
CA CYS A 81 2.01 -2.42 5.39
C CYS A 81 1.41 -1.86 4.09
N ASN A 82 0.39 -2.52 3.54
CA ASN A 82 -0.34 -2.09 2.34
C ASN A 82 0.58 -1.76 1.15
N GLY A 83 0.51 -0.51 0.66
CA GLY A 83 1.24 -0.08 -0.53
C GLY A 83 2.76 -0.17 -0.39
N TRP A 84 3.30 -0.15 0.83
CA TRP A 84 4.73 -0.34 1.05
C TRP A 84 5.18 -1.73 0.61
N ASP A 85 4.46 -2.77 1.04
CA ASP A 85 4.79 -4.15 0.69
C ASP A 85 4.50 -4.45 -0.77
N VAL A 86 3.39 -3.95 -1.32
CA VAL A 86 3.12 -4.07 -2.77
C VAL A 86 4.26 -3.46 -3.59
N ASN A 87 4.74 -2.28 -3.18
CA ASN A 87 5.86 -1.60 -3.83
C ASN A 87 7.18 -2.37 -3.70
N ALA A 88 7.46 -2.92 -2.52
CA ALA A 88 8.63 -3.77 -2.31
C ALA A 88 8.61 -4.99 -3.25
N TRP A 89 7.44 -5.63 -3.38
CA TRP A 89 7.26 -6.76 -4.29
C TRP A 89 7.34 -6.38 -5.76
N ALA A 90 6.75 -5.26 -6.18
CA ALA A 90 6.88 -4.77 -7.55
C ALA A 90 8.35 -4.56 -7.93
N ASN A 91 9.14 -3.94 -7.05
CA ASN A 91 10.58 -3.75 -7.25
C ASN A 91 11.34 -5.09 -7.31
N ARG A 92 10.94 -6.07 -6.49
CA ARG A 92 11.55 -7.41 -6.49
C ARG A 92 11.24 -8.18 -7.77
N VAL A 93 10.01 -8.10 -8.26
CA VAL A 93 9.60 -8.69 -9.55
C VAL A 93 10.45 -8.10 -10.67
N TRP A 94 10.57 -6.77 -10.72
CA TRP A 94 11.43 -6.08 -11.69
C TRP A 94 12.88 -6.56 -11.62
N ALA A 95 13.50 -6.55 -10.43
CA ALA A 95 14.89 -6.96 -10.27
C ALA A 95 15.14 -8.42 -10.67
N THR A 96 14.20 -9.32 -10.36
CA THR A 96 14.31 -10.73 -10.73
C THR A 96 14.13 -10.93 -12.23
N TRP A 97 13.21 -10.19 -12.85
CA TRP A 97 12.99 -10.24 -14.29
C TRP A 97 14.17 -9.67 -15.08
N SER A 98 14.72 -8.52 -14.67
CA SER A 98 15.83 -7.86 -15.38
C SER A 98 17.09 -8.71 -15.41
N LEU A 99 17.36 -9.46 -14.34
CA LEU A 99 18.46 -10.43 -14.26
C LEU A 99 18.26 -11.64 -15.19
N ARG A 100 17.02 -12.01 -15.52
CA ARG A 100 16.73 -13.09 -16.48
C ARG A 100 16.88 -12.61 -17.92
N ALA A 101 16.35 -11.41 -18.21
CA ALA A 101 16.41 -10.81 -19.53
C ALA A 101 17.85 -10.55 -20.02
N THR A 102 18.81 -10.39 -19.10
CA THR A 102 20.24 -10.20 -19.45
C THR A 102 20.98 -11.50 -19.75
N VAL A 103 20.42 -12.67 -19.42
CA VAL A 103 21.05 -13.98 -19.66
C VAL A 103 20.61 -14.58 -21.00
N GLU A 104 19.51 -14.09 -21.56
CA GLU A 104 18.96 -14.54 -22.86
C GLU A 104 19.34 -13.62 -24.04
N GLN A 105 20.29 -12.69 -23.85
CA GLN A 105 20.92 -11.89 -24.90
C GLN A 105 22.38 -12.32 -25.09
#